data_AF-A0A800MSU2-F1
#
_entry.id   AF-A0A800MSU2-F1
#
_cell.length_a   1.000
_cell.length_b   1.000
_cell.length_c   1.000
_cell.angle_alpha   90.00
_cell.angle_beta   90.00
_cell.angle_gamma   90.00
#
_symmetry.space_group_name_H-M   'P 1'
#
loop_
_entity.id
_entity.type
_entity.pdbx_description
1 polymer ?
#
loop_
_entity_poly.entity_id
_entity_poly.type
_entity_poly.pdbx_seq_one_letter_code
_entity_poly.pdbx_strand_id
1 'polypeptide(L)' 'MGYTGRADFTVNCMLNGRVALIVDGTPAALIAPANLFLLVKAPEDIHFTALAATFGQTLRLLGLSVSLLLPAFFVAIKK' A
#
# COMPACT_ATOMS: atom_id res chain seq x y z
N MET A 1 4.11 4.86 -7.67
CA MET A 1 4.70 5.80 -6.69
C MET A 1 3.73 5.91 -5.53
N GLY A 2 4.19 5.78 -4.29
CA GLY A 2 3.33 6.04 -3.12
C GLY A 2 3.22 7.54 -2.89
N TYR A 3 2.02 8.09 -2.76
CA TYR A 3 1.79 9.51 -2.49
C TYR A 3 1.32 9.67 -1.04
N THR A 4 2.01 10.49 -0.25
CA THR A 4 1.64 10.74 1.15
C THR A 4 1.81 12.21 1.53
N GLY A 5 0.78 12.81 2.11
CA GLY A 5 0.87 14.12 2.76
C GLY A 5 1.36 14.03 4.22
N ARG A 6 1.48 12.82 4.78
CA ARG A 6 1.89 12.60 6.17
C ARG A 6 3.39 12.35 6.25
N ALA A 7 4.10 13.26 6.93
CA ALA A 7 5.55 13.18 7.11
C ALA A 7 6.00 11.91 7.86
N ASP A 8 5.24 11.47 8.88
CA ASP A 8 5.52 10.27 9.66
C ASP A 8 5.61 8.99 8.78
N PHE A 9 4.65 8.82 7.86
CA PHE A 9 4.67 7.70 6.92
C PHE A 9 5.86 7.77 5.96
N THR A 10 6.25 8.98 5.54
CA THR A 10 7.46 9.20 4.71
C THR A 10 8.72 8.77 5.44
N VAL A 11 8.88 9.15 6.71
CA VAL A 11 10.02 8.76 7.54
C VAL A 11 10.04 7.24 7.73
N ASN A 12 8.89 6.62 8.01
CA ASN A 12 8.80 5.16 8.12
C ASN A 12 9.23 4.45 6.83
N CYS A 13 8.82 4.97 5.67
CA CYS A 13 9.24 4.44 4.37
C CYS A 13 10.75 4.60 4.15
N MET A 14 11.33 5.72 4.57
CA MET A 14 12.77 5.98 4.47
C MET A 14 13.58 5.05 5.39
N LEU A 15 13.09 4.78 6.62
CA LEU A 15 13.66 3.79 7.53
C LEU A 15 13.64 2.36 6.96
N ASN A 16 12.64 2.05 6.14
CA ASN A 16 12.55 0.79 5.39
C ASN A 16 13.44 0.76 4.12
N GLY A 17 14.35 1.72 3.95
CA GLY A 17 15.32 1.78 2.84
C GLY A 17 14.74 2.30 1.52
N ARG A 18 13.63 3.06 1.57
CA ARG A 18 13.03 3.68 0.38
C ARG A 18 13.47 5.14 0.22
N VAL A 19 13.39 5.64 -1.00
CA VAL A 19 13.67 7.03 -1.35
C VAL A 19 12.38 7.83 -1.33
N ALA A 20 12.39 8.98 -0.65
CA ALA A 20 11.32 9.97 -0.69
C ALA A 20 11.74 11.16 -1.57
N LEU A 21 10.88 11.53 -2.52
CA LEU A 21 11.04 12.65 -3.42
C LEU A 21 10.04 13.74 -3.01
N ILE A 22 10.55 14.94 -2.75
CA ILE A 22 9.76 16.14 -2.46
C ILE A 22 9.95 17.08 -3.64
N VAL A 23 8.84 17.47 -4.27
CA VAL A 23 8.84 18.34 -5.46
C VAL A 23 8.16 19.65 -5.10
N ASP A 24 8.74 20.76 -5.53
CA ASP A 24 8.14 22.08 -5.34
C ASP A 24 6.81 22.18 -6.10
N GLY A 25 5.76 22.68 -5.44
CA GLY A 25 4.40 22.73 -5.97
C GLY A 25 3.48 21.55 -5.62
N THR A 26 3.97 20.50 -4.94
CA THR A 26 3.13 19.42 -4.41
C THR A 26 3.20 19.37 -2.87
N PRO A 27 2.06 19.39 -2.16
CA PRO A 27 2.04 19.34 -0.69
C PRO A 27 2.33 17.94 -0.11
N ALA A 28 2.79 16.99 -0.94
CA ALA A 28 2.99 15.61 -0.56
C ALA A 28 4.35 15.07 -1.03
N ALA A 29 4.82 14.05 -0.31
CA ALA A 29 6.02 13.30 -0.65
C ALA A 29 5.68 12.09 -1.53
N LEU A 30 6.53 11.84 -2.52
CA LEU A 30 6.48 10.71 -3.43
C LEU A 30 7.49 9.64 -2.98
N ILE A 31 7.03 8.41 -2.75
CA ILE A 31 7.87 7.31 -2.28
C ILE A 31 8.19 6.36 -3.44
N ALA A 32 9.48 6.06 -3.62
CA ALA A 32 10.01 5.15 -4.61
C ALA A 32 11.13 4.25 -4.02
N PRO A 33 11.36 3.03 -4.55
CA PRO A 33 10.57 2.34 -5.55
C PRO A 33 9.22 1.86 -4.98
N ALA A 34 8.19 1.88 -5.83
CA ALA A 34 6.86 1.39 -5.46
C ALA A 34 6.77 -0.12 -5.75
N ASN A 35 6.53 -0.91 -4.70
CA ASN A 35 6.32 -2.34 -4.78
C ASN A 35 4.88 -2.66 -4.36
N LEU A 36 4.37 -3.84 -4.74
CA LEU A 36 3.03 -4.29 -4.35
C LEU A 36 2.84 -4.29 -2.82
N PHE A 37 3.86 -4.69 -2.06
CA PHE A 37 3.84 -4.62 -0.59
C PHE A 37 3.76 -3.20 -0.01
N LEU A 38 4.29 -2.20 -0.73
CA LEU A 38 4.13 -0.79 -0.32
C LEU A 38 2.69 -0.32 -0.54
N LEU A 39 2.07 -0.75 -1.64
CA LEU A 39 0.68 -0.40 -1.95
C LEU A 39 -0.33 -1.05 -0.99
N VAL A 40 -0.04 -2.24 -0.49
CA VAL A 40 -0.92 -2.96 0.46
C VAL A 40 -0.86 -2.37 1.88
N LYS A 41 0.26 -1.72 2.24
CA LYS A 41 0.41 -1.03 3.53
C LYS A 41 -0.37 0.28 3.52
N ALA A 42 -1.18 0.49 4.54
CA ALA A 42 -1.86 1.76 4.75
C ALA A 42 -1.07 2.64 5.73
N PRO A 43 -1.09 3.97 5.57
CA PRO A 43 -0.42 4.88 6.48
C PRO A 43 -1.02 4.88 7.89
N GLU A 44 -2.29 4.48 8.06
CA GLU A 44 -2.87 4.27 9.38
C GLU A 44 -2.31 3.05 10.14
N ASP A 45 -1.72 2.06 9.45
CA ASP A 45 -1.25 0.81 10.08
C ASP A 45 -0.11 1.06 11.10
N ILE A 46 0.55 2.22 11.05
CA ILE A 46 1.63 2.63 11.97
C ILE A 46 1.09 2.80 13.41
N HIS A 47 -0.18 3.16 13.56
CA HIS A 47 -0.79 3.46 14.87
C HIS A 47 -1.38 2.22 15.55
N PHE A 48 -1.41 1.08 14.85
CA PHE A 48 -1.98 -0.16 15.37
C PHE A 48 -0.91 -1.12 15.88
N THR A 49 -1.28 -1.97 16.83
CA THR A 49 -0.44 -3.10 17.27
C THR A 49 -0.12 -4.02 16.09
N ALA A 50 1.06 -4.63 16.09
CA ALA A 50 1.52 -5.54 15.01
C ALA A 50 0.48 -6.60 14.61
N LEU A 51 -0.26 -7.18 15.57
CA LEU A 51 -1.34 -8.14 15.29
C LEU A 51 -2.49 -7.52 14.49
N ALA A 52 -2.98 -6.34 14.91
CA ALA A 52 -4.07 -5.65 14.23
C ALA A 52 -3.66 -5.17 12.83
N ALA A 53 -2.45 -4.62 12.71
CA ALA A 53 -1.90 -4.20 11.42
C ALA A 53 -1.75 -5.38 10.44
N THR A 54 -1.23 -6.52 10.90
CA THR A 54 -1.07 -7.73 10.06
C THR A 54 -2.42 -8.31 9.65
N PHE A 55 -3.40 -8.29 10.54
CA PHE A 55 -4.77 -8.70 10.22
C PHE A 55 -5.36 -7.84 9.10
N GLY A 56 -5.26 -6.51 9.21
CA GLY A 56 -5.70 -5.59 8.17
C GLY A 56 -4.99 -5.80 6.83
N GLN A 57 -3.67 -6.00 6.86
CA GLN A 57 -2.88 -6.29 5.66
C GLN A 57 -3.30 -7.60 4.98
N THR A 58 -3.61 -8.63 5.77
CA THR A 58 -4.08 -9.93 5.26
C THR A 58 -5.45 -9.78 4.57
N LEU A 59 -6.38 -9.04 5.15
CA LEU A 59 -7.68 -8.74 4.54
C LEU A 59 -7.54 -8.00 3.21
N ARG A 60 -6.63 -7.01 3.13
CA ARG A 60 -6.36 -6.29 1.86
C ARG A 60 -5.77 -7.22 0.81
N LEU A 61 -4.88 -8.14 1.19
CA LEU A 61 -4.31 -9.12 0.26
C LEU A 61 -5.36 -10.11 -0.26
N LEU A 62 -6.26 -10.58 0.61
CA LEU A 62 -7.40 -11.42 0.22
C LEU A 62 -8.36 -10.66 -0.70
N GLY A 63 -8.70 -9.41 -0.37
CA GLY A 63 -9.55 -8.56 -1.19
C GLY A 63 -8.96 -8.31 -2.59
N LEU A 64 -7.64 -8.07 -2.67
CA LEU A 64 -6.93 -7.95 -3.94
C LEU A 64 -6.99 -9.25 -4.75
N SER A 65 -6.84 -10.40 -4.09
CA SER A 65 -6.90 -11.72 -4.73
C SER A 65 -8.30 -12.01 -5.28
N VAL A 66 -9.35 -11.76 -4.48
CA VAL A 66 -10.74 -11.93 -4.92
C VAL A 66 -11.08 -10.98 -6.06
N SER A 67 -10.70 -9.69 -5.96
CA SER A 67 -10.98 -8.72 -7.02
C SER A 67 -10.32 -9.07 -8.35
N LEU A 68 -9.19 -9.78 -8.33
CA LEU A 68 -8.51 -10.24 -9.55
C LEU A 68 -9.08 -11.56 -10.08
N LEU A 69 -9.38 -12.51 -9.18
CA LEU A 69 -9.83 -13.86 -9.52
C LEU A 69 -11.31 -13.93 -9.89
N LEU A 70 -12.16 -13.11 -9.26
CA LEU A 70 -13.61 -13.12 -9.48
C LEU A 70 -14.02 -12.82 -10.94
N PRO A 71 -13.51 -11.78 -11.63
CA PRO A 71 -13.82 -11.57 -13.04
C PRO A 71 -13.23 -12.67 -13.93
N ALA A 72 -12.03 -13.16 -13.62
CA ALA A 72 -11.40 -14.26 -14.37
C ALA A 72 -12.23 -15.55 -14.29
N PHE A 73 -12.75 -15.86 -13.10
CA PHE A 73 -13.62 -17.01 -12.85
C PHE A 73 -14.95 -16.89 -13.60
N PHE A 74 -15.57 -15.71 -13.59
CA PHE A 74 -16.83 -15.49 -14.31
C PHE A 74 -16.66 -15.66 -15.82
N VAL A 75 -15.56 -15.16 -16.39
CA VAL A 75 -15.24 -15.34 -17.82
C VAL A 75 -14.98 -16.81 -18.15
N ALA A 76 -14.32 -17.56 -17.27
CA ALA A 76 -14.03 -18.98 -17.48
C ALA A 76 -15.29 -19.86 -17.55
N ILE A 77 -16.32 -19.57 -16.75
CA ILE A 77 -17.60 -20.30 -16.76
C ILE A 77 -18.43 -20.01 -18.01
N LYS A 78 -18.30 -18.80 -18.56
CA LYS A 78 -19.04 -18.37 -19.75
C LYS A 78 -18.51 -18.98 -21.06
N LYS A 79 -17.40 -19.72 -21.01
CA LYS A 79 -16.76 -20.37 -22.16
C LYS A 79 -16.95 -21.88 -22.09
#